data_AF-A0A2E7XAE9-F1
#
_entry.id   AF-A0A2E7XAE9-F1
#
_cell.length_a   1.000
_cell.length_b   1.000
_cell.length_c   1.000
_cell.angle_alpha   90.00
_cell.angle_beta   90.00
_cell.angle_gamma   90.00
#
_symmetry.space_group_name_H-M   'P 1'
#
loop_
_entity.id
_entity.type
_entity.pdbx_description
1 polymer ?
#
loop_
_entity_poly.entity_id
_entity_poly.type
_entity_poly.pdbx_seq_one_letter_code
_entity_poly.pdbx_strand_id
1 'polypeptide(L)'
;MKASEHPSEAPGAVVGSMALERTFLVDVDADGACADLYLLDGRFGVGGGYRLVRGEWIDDDLPYAWFAGGANHLDPVNRRWALRHADDLGVDEATFEAPGSSGG
;
A
#
# COMPACT_ATOMS: atom_id res chain seq x y z
N MET A 1 -7.55 -53.24 16.37
CA MET A 1 -6.91 -52.09 15.69
C MET A 1 -7.70 -51.85 14.41
N LYS A 2 -8.51 -50.78 14.36
CA LYS A 2 -9.32 -50.39 13.19
C LYS A 2 -8.75 -49.08 12.67
N ALA A 3 -8.14 -49.12 11.49
CA ALA A 3 -7.90 -47.95 10.66
C ALA A 3 -9.11 -47.80 9.73
N SER A 4 -9.63 -46.58 9.61
CA SER A 4 -10.38 -46.06 8.46
C SER A 4 -10.80 -44.61 8.79
N GLU A 5 -10.12 -43.63 8.21
CA GLU A 5 -10.61 -42.82 7.06
C GLU A 5 -11.20 -41.48 7.55
N HIS A 6 -10.30 -40.53 7.86
CA HIS A 6 -10.67 -39.12 7.84
C HIS A 6 -10.60 -38.63 6.38
N PRO A 7 -11.63 -37.96 5.85
CA PRO A 7 -11.54 -37.36 4.53
C PRO A 7 -10.44 -36.29 4.54
N SER A 8 -9.45 -36.47 3.68
CA SER A 8 -8.55 -35.39 3.27
C SER A 8 -9.39 -34.37 2.51
N GLU A 9 -9.87 -33.35 3.21
CA GLU A 9 -10.18 -32.08 2.57
C GLU A 9 -8.85 -31.55 2.02
N ALA A 10 -8.66 -31.74 0.71
CA ALA A 10 -7.74 -30.92 -0.04
C ALA A 10 -8.10 -29.46 0.27
N PRO A 11 -7.14 -28.59 0.65
CA PRO A 11 -7.40 -27.16 0.63
C PRO A 11 -7.58 -26.80 -0.84
N GLY A 12 -8.84 -26.82 -1.25
CA GLY A 12 -9.29 -26.28 -2.51
C GLY A 12 -8.73 -24.88 -2.64
N ALA A 13 -8.11 -24.65 -3.79
CA ALA A 13 -7.62 -23.37 -4.22
C ALA A 13 -8.69 -22.28 -4.01
N VAL A 14 -8.60 -21.59 -2.88
CA VAL A 14 -9.08 -20.22 -2.72
C VAL A 14 -7.86 -19.31 -2.76
N VAL A 15 -7.10 -19.39 -3.84
CA VAL A 15 -6.45 -18.19 -4.39
C VAL A 15 -7.56 -17.39 -5.06
N GLY A 16 -8.55 -16.98 -4.25
CA GLY A 16 -9.35 -15.83 -4.61
C GLY A 16 -8.33 -14.72 -4.73
N SER A 17 -8.23 -14.14 -5.92
CA SER A 17 -7.36 -13.02 -6.24
C SER A 17 -7.24 -12.13 -5.01
N MET A 18 -6.13 -12.25 -4.27
CA MET A 18 -5.77 -11.28 -3.26
C MET A 18 -5.59 -10.02 -4.08
N ALA A 19 -6.65 -9.22 -4.20
CA ALA A 19 -6.48 -7.82 -4.53
C ALA A 19 -5.42 -7.38 -3.54
N LEU A 20 -4.21 -7.07 -4.04
CA LEU A 20 -3.11 -6.65 -3.19
C LEU A 20 -3.70 -5.63 -2.22
N GLU A 21 -3.61 -5.90 -0.92
CA GLU A 21 -4.13 -4.97 0.09
C GLU A 21 -3.28 -3.70 0.02
N ARG A 22 -3.68 -2.77 -0.84
CA ARG A 22 -3.04 -1.48 -1.05
C ARG A 22 -3.58 -0.53 0.01
N THR A 23 -2.69 -0.06 0.88
CA THR A 23 -3.04 0.93 1.91
C THR A 23 -2.41 2.25 1.54
N PHE A 24 -3.24 3.27 1.28
CA PHE A 24 -2.77 4.62 1.04
C PHE A 24 -2.67 5.38 2.36
N LEU A 25 -1.55 6.06 2.58
CA LEU A 25 -1.28 6.84 3.78
C LEU A 25 -0.88 8.24 3.37
N VAL A 26 -1.40 9.26 4.04
CA VAL A 26 -0.95 10.65 3.85
C VAL A 26 -0.12 11.07 5.06
N ASP A 27 1.03 11.69 4.83
CA ASP A 27 1.79 12.36 5.89
C ASP A 27 1.13 13.68 6.22
N VAL A 28 0.76 13.83 7.48
CA VAL A 28 0.10 15.00 8.02
C VAL A 28 1.03 15.60 9.06
N ASP A 29 1.47 16.83 8.79
CA ASP A 29 2.31 17.57 9.71
C ASP A 29 1.54 18.02 10.97
N ALA A 30 2.25 18.63 11.91
CA ALA A 30 1.67 19.11 13.16
C ALA A 30 0.59 20.21 12.96
N ASP A 31 0.59 20.89 11.82
CA ASP A 31 -0.38 21.93 11.46
C ASP A 31 -1.59 21.36 10.69
N GLY A 32 -1.57 20.06 10.37
CA GLY A 32 -2.63 19.38 9.63
C GLY A 32 -2.48 19.47 8.11
N ALA A 33 -1.34 19.93 7.61
CA ALA A 33 -1.09 19.99 6.17
C ALA A 33 -0.60 18.62 5.65
N CYS A 34 -1.11 18.24 4.49
CA CYS A 34 -0.68 17.03 3.80
C CYS A 34 0.66 17.29 3.10
N ALA A 35 1.71 16.62 3.56
CA ALA A 35 3.06 16.78 3.05
C ALA A 35 3.37 15.81 1.89
N ASP A 36 3.07 14.53 2.08
CA ASP A 36 3.41 13.46 1.13
C ASP A 36 2.33 12.36 1.10
N LEU A 37 2.19 11.65 -0.02
CA LEU A 37 1.32 10.47 -0.15
C LEU A 37 2.16 9.21 -0.30
N TYR A 38 1.73 8.17 0.38
CA TYR A 38 2.41 6.88 0.44
C TYR A 38 1.47 5.72 0.14
N LEU A 39 2.05 4.64 -0.37
CA LEU A 39 1.37 3.40 -0.64
C LEU A 39 2.14 2.25 0.02
N LEU A 40 1.47 1.50 0.89
CA LEU A 40 1.99 0.23 1.40
C LEU A 40 1.56 -0.91 0.49
N ASP A 41 2.52 -1.74 0.12
CA ASP A 41 2.27 -2.94 -0.67
C ASP A 41 2.10 -4.17 0.23
N GLY A 42 0.93 -4.79 0.12
CA GLY A 42 0.53 -5.89 1.00
C GLY A 42 0.24 -5.46 2.44
N ARG A 43 -0.18 -6.42 3.25
CA ARG A 43 -0.63 -6.18 4.62
C ARG A 43 0.48 -5.59 5.48
N PHE A 44 0.29 -4.38 5.97
CA PHE A 44 1.28 -3.60 6.74
C PHE A 44 2.60 -3.30 5.99
N GLY A 45 2.61 -3.33 4.65
CA GLY A 45 3.80 -3.01 3.86
C GLY A 45 4.83 -4.14 3.78
N VAL A 46 4.42 -5.40 3.96
CA VAL A 46 5.32 -6.56 3.82
C VAL A 46 5.91 -6.71 2.40
N GLY A 47 5.26 -6.14 1.39
CA GLY A 47 5.76 -6.06 0.02
C GLY A 47 6.62 -4.82 -0.25
N GLY A 48 6.80 -3.95 0.75
CA GLY A 48 7.49 -2.67 0.62
C GLY A 48 6.54 -1.48 0.72
N GLY A 49 7.08 -0.30 0.45
CA GLY A 49 6.37 0.96 0.44
C GLY A 49 6.80 1.82 -0.74
N TYR A 50 5.90 2.69 -1.19
CA TYR A 50 6.17 3.68 -2.21
C TYR A 50 5.79 5.06 -1.70
N ARG A 51 6.58 6.06 -2.08
CA ARG A 51 6.22 7.47 -1.96
C ARG A 51 5.80 8.02 -3.31
N LEU A 52 4.70 8.74 -3.33
CA LEU A 52 4.27 9.47 -4.51
C LEU A 52 5.08 10.76 -4.60
N VAL A 53 5.76 10.94 -5.73
CA VAL A 53 6.38 12.22 -6.09
C VAL A 53 5.73 12.74 -7.36
N ARG A 54 6.15 13.93 -7.79
CA ARG A 54 5.67 14.52 -9.04
C ARG A 54 5.99 13.59 -10.23
N GLY A 55 4.95 12.97 -10.78
CA GLY A 55 5.01 12.15 -11.99
C GLY A 55 5.14 10.64 -11.77
N GLU A 56 5.46 10.14 -10.57
CA GLU A 56 5.65 8.69 -10.36
C GLU A 56 5.65 8.25 -8.88
N TRP A 57 5.57 6.93 -8.68
CA TRP A 57 5.84 6.25 -7.41
C TRP A 57 7.33 5.88 -7.31
N ILE A 58 7.97 6.23 -6.20
CA ILE A 58 9.35 5.84 -5.90
C ILE A 58 9.34 4.85 -4.72
N ASP A 59 10.14 3.79 -4.82
CA ASP A 59 10.36 2.82 -3.73
C ASP A 59 10.92 3.51 -2.49
N ASP A 60 10.35 3.22 -1.32
CA ASP A 60 10.67 3.92 -0.09
C ASP A 60 10.54 2.97 1.11
N ASP A 61 11.59 2.91 1.94
CA ASP A 61 11.77 2.02 3.10
C ASP A 61 10.91 2.43 4.33
N LEU A 62 9.81 3.14 4.03
CA LEU A 62 8.79 3.74 4.89
C LEU A 62 8.45 3.06 6.22
N PRO A 63 8.47 1.71 6.37
CA PRO A 63 8.16 1.11 7.66
C PRO A 63 8.97 1.62 8.85
N TYR A 64 10.29 1.85 8.75
CA TYR A 64 11.10 2.04 9.97
C TYR A 64 11.09 3.47 10.53
N ALA A 65 11.09 4.49 9.68
CA ALA A 65 11.17 5.89 10.11
C ALA A 65 9.93 6.36 10.90
N TRP A 66 8.78 5.73 10.67
CA TRP A 66 7.49 6.13 11.23
C TRP A 66 7.16 5.52 12.59
N PHE A 67 7.63 4.29 12.85
CA PHE A 67 7.58 3.71 14.20
C PHE A 67 8.39 4.52 15.22
N ALA A 68 9.32 5.36 14.77
CA ALA A 68 10.18 6.16 15.63
C ALA A 68 9.47 7.33 16.32
N GLY A 69 8.19 7.62 16.02
CA GLY A 69 7.36 8.56 16.77
C GLY A 69 7.69 10.04 16.51
N GLY A 70 7.76 10.43 15.23
CA GLY A 70 7.89 11.82 14.83
C GLY A 70 6.65 12.67 15.17
N ALA A 71 6.77 14.00 14.98
CA ALA A 71 5.66 14.94 15.19
C ALA A 71 4.57 14.81 14.11
N ASN A 72 4.94 14.31 12.93
CA ASN A 72 3.99 14.01 11.87
C ASN A 72 3.33 12.64 12.12
N HIS A 73 2.12 12.47 11.61
CA HIS A 73 1.39 11.21 11.67
C HIS A 73 0.89 10.83 10.28
N LEU A 74 0.67 9.53 10.09
CA LEU A 74 0.19 8.99 8.83
C LEU A 74 -1.24 8.54 8.97
N ASP A 75 -2.10 9.17 8.18
CA ASP A 75 -3.51 8.84 8.20
C ASP A 75 -3.88 7.96 7.01
N PRO A 76 -4.61 6.86 7.23
CA PRO A 76 -5.13 6.06 6.15
C PRO A 76 -6.18 6.83 5.37
N VAL A 77 -5.97 6.92 4.06
CA VAL A 77 -6.89 7.58 3.14
C VAL A 77 -7.50 6.56 2.19
N ASN A 78 -8.71 6.85 1.73
CA ASN A 78 -9.34 6.02 0.71
C ASN A 78 -8.71 6.29 -0.67
N ARG A 79 -8.83 5.30 -1.56
CA ARG A 79 -8.33 5.37 -2.95
C ARG A 79 -8.76 6.64 -3.68
N ARG A 80 -10.01 7.07 -3.53
CA ARG A 80 -10.55 8.23 -4.26
C ARG A 80 -9.86 9.53 -3.85
N TRP A 81 -9.53 9.67 -2.56
CA TRP A 81 -8.77 10.81 -2.06
C TRP A 81 -7.33 10.76 -2.60
N ALA A 82 -6.67 9.60 -2.48
CA ALA A 82 -5.30 9.39 -2.94
C ALA A 82 -5.13 9.67 -4.44
N LEU A 83 -6.06 9.20 -5.27
CA LEU A 83 -6.04 9.43 -6.72
C LEU A 83 -6.21 10.92 -7.08
N ARG A 84 -7.07 11.64 -6.36
CA ARG A 84 -7.23 13.10 -6.58
C ARG A 84 -5.95 13.85 -6.23
N HIS A 85 -5.33 13.49 -5.11
CA HIS A 85 -4.06 14.10 -4.70
C HIS A 85 -2.94 13.77 -5.71
N ALA A 86 -2.96 12.57 -6.28
CA ALA A 86 -2.04 12.17 -7.34
C ALA A 86 -2.22 13.00 -8.63
N ASP A 87 -3.47 13.28 -9.02
CA ASP A 87 -3.79 14.17 -10.15
C ASP A 87 -3.24 15.59 -9.94
N ASP A 88 -3.34 16.13 -8.72
CA ASP A 88 -2.75 17.43 -8.34
C ASP A 88 -1.21 17.44 -8.50
N LEU A 89 -0.56 16.27 -8.35
CA LEU A 89 0.87 16.05 -8.57
C LEU A 89 1.23 15.69 -10.03
N GLY A 90 0.25 15.65 -10.93
CA GLY A 90 0.42 15.31 -12.34
C GLY A 90 0.63 13.81 -12.59
N VAL A 91 0.16 12.96 -11.68
CA VAL A 91 0.19 11.49 -11.82
C VAL A 91 -1.19 11.02 -12.28
N ASP A 92 -1.25 10.44 -13.46
CA ASP A 92 -2.49 9.89 -14.02
C ASP A 92 -2.89 8.56 -13.35
N GLU A 93 -4.15 8.15 -13.53
CA GLU A 93 -4.68 6.93 -12.90
C GLU A 93 -3.93 5.66 -13.30
N ALA A 94 -3.42 5.55 -14.53
CA ALA A 94 -2.68 4.35 -14.95
C ALA A 94 -1.34 4.25 -14.22
N THR A 95 -0.62 5.37 -14.10
CA THR A 95 0.61 5.45 -13.31
C THR A 95 0.34 5.22 -11.82
N PHE A 96 -0.75 5.79 -11.29
CA PHE A 96 -1.17 5.60 -9.90
C PHE A 96 -1.43 4.13 -9.56
N GLU A 97 -2.05 3.37 -10.46
CA GLU A 97 -2.40 1.96 -10.26
C GLU A 97 -1.24 0.97 -10.48
N ALA A 98 -0.11 1.43 -11.03
CA ALA A 98 1.03 0.60 -11.40
C ALA A 98 2.34 1.03 -10.71
N PRO A 99 2.38 1.09 -9.35
CA PRO A 99 3.63 1.34 -8.63
C PRO A 99 4.66 0.27 -9.02
N GLY A 100 5.90 0.69 -9.31
CA GLY A 100 6.98 -0.21 -9.72
C GLY A 100 7.01 -0.63 -11.20
N SER A 101 6.05 -0.20 -12.04
CA SER A 101 6.15 -0.40 -13.50
C SER A 101 7.09 0.61 -14.20
N SER A 102 7.52 1.66 -13.48
CA SER A 102 8.49 2.66 -13.95
C SER A 102 9.94 2.20 -13.73
N GLY A 103 10.31 1.01 -14.23
CA GLY A 103 11.65 0.47 -14.03
C GLY A 103 11.89 -0.84 -14.78
N GLY A 104 12.30 -0.72 -16.05
CA GLY A 104 12.87 -1.79 -16.86
C GLY A 104 14.32 -1.48 -17.21
#